data_AF-A0A5S4VGQ0-F1
#
_entry.id   AF-A0A5S4VGQ0-F1
#
_cell.length_a   1.000
_cell.length_b   1.000
_cell.length_c   1.000
_cell.angle_alpha   90.00
_cell.angle_beta   90.00
_cell.angle_gamma   90.00
#
_symmetry.space_group_name_H-M   'P 1'
#
loop_
_entity.id
_entity.type
_entity.pdbx_description
1 polymer ?
#
loop_
_entity_poly.entity_id
_entity_poly.type
_entity_poly.pdbx_seq_one_letter_code
_entity_poly.pdbx_strand_id
1 'polypeptide(L)'
;MNEILFYLISTSLFLVIIKEAMGIFFVKKDLPFSFSLIVWIVFLAVDICGTEYIAQPFLLLILEIATSLFFCILLYYGSIIKKIVCVVIINLLGMISEVVVGLVFIFLDIRYTQYQIAGSLISKLVLLTILRVLKALKHSSLKRKIPFSYWCMLFSIPMGSIFILNTLFMLCERSDDKNAAVFV
;
A
#
# COMPACT_ATOMS: atom_id res chain seq x y z
N MET A 1 -12.69 -22.13 -12.81
CA MET A 1 -12.38 -21.16 -13.89
C MET A 1 -12.53 -19.70 -13.45
N ASN A 2 -13.53 -19.36 -12.64
CA ASN A 2 -13.72 -17.99 -12.15
C ASN A 2 -12.60 -17.50 -11.20
N GLU A 3 -12.10 -18.35 -10.30
CA GLU A 3 -11.12 -17.93 -9.28
C GLU A 3 -9.77 -17.47 -9.86
N ILE A 4 -9.23 -18.19 -10.85
CA ILE A 4 -7.97 -17.83 -11.52
C ILE A 4 -8.13 -16.49 -12.27
N LEU A 5 -9.27 -16.30 -12.96
CA LEU A 5 -9.58 -15.04 -13.64
C LEU A 5 -9.67 -13.88 -12.63
N PHE A 6 -10.34 -14.09 -11.50
CA PHE A 6 -10.43 -13.10 -10.44
C PHE A 6 -9.08 -12.77 -9.82
N TYR A 7 -8.23 -13.77 -9.61
CA TYR A 7 -6.87 -13.57 -9.12
C TYR A 7 -6.05 -12.73 -10.11
N LEU A 8 -6.07 -13.08 -11.40
CA LEU A 8 -5.44 -12.30 -12.47
C LEU A 8 -5.93 -10.84 -12.52
N ILE A 9 -7.24 -10.63 -12.39
CA ILE A 9 -7.83 -9.29 -12.34
C ILE A 9 -7.33 -8.54 -11.10
N SER A 10 -7.33 -9.18 -9.93
CA SER A 10 -6.91 -8.59 -8.66
C SER A 10 -5.43 -8.19 -8.68
N THR A 11 -4.54 -9.05 -9.19
CA THR A 11 -3.12 -8.76 -9.37
C THR A 11 -2.90 -7.64 -10.39
N SER A 12 -3.64 -7.67 -11.51
CA SER A 12 -3.57 -6.59 -12.52
C SER A 12 -4.01 -5.23 -11.97
N LEU A 13 -5.01 -5.19 -11.08
CA LEU A 13 -5.44 -3.95 -10.43
C LEU A 13 -4.37 -3.42 -9.48
N PHE A 14 -3.75 -4.30 -8.69
CA PHE A 14 -2.66 -3.91 -7.80
C PHE A 14 -1.46 -3.33 -8.56
N LEU A 15 -1.16 -3.90 -9.73
CA LEU A 15 -0.17 -3.38 -10.65
C LEU A 15 -0.50 -1.98 -11.17
N VAL A 16 -1.76 -1.73 -11.51
CA VAL A 16 -2.23 -0.39 -11.91
C VAL A 16 -2.10 0.60 -10.75
N ILE A 17 -2.37 0.19 -9.51
CA ILE A 17 -2.19 1.01 -8.30
C ILE A 17 -0.72 1.43 -8.15
N ILE A 18 0.23 0.48 -8.25
CA ILE A 18 1.67 0.78 -8.19
C ILE A 18 2.07 1.73 -9.32
N LYS A 19 1.59 1.50 -10.54
CA LYS A 19 1.85 2.36 -11.70
C LYS A 19 1.40 3.80 -11.47
N GLU A 20 0.17 3.97 -11.00
CA GLU A 20 -0.43 5.28 -10.75
C GLU A 20 0.30 5.99 -9.61
N ALA A 21 0.54 5.31 -8.50
CA ALA A 21 1.25 5.88 -7.37
C ALA A 21 2.69 6.28 -7.75
N MET A 22 3.41 5.47 -8.51
CA MET A 22 4.73 5.85 -9.02
C MET A 22 4.66 6.99 -10.02
N GLY A 23 3.65 7.05 -10.88
CA GLY A 23 3.42 8.16 -11.80
C GLY A 23 3.09 9.48 -11.09
N ILE A 24 2.57 9.44 -9.86
CA ILE A 24 2.37 10.62 -9.02
C ILE A 24 3.73 11.13 -8.51
N PHE A 25 4.62 10.25 -8.04
CA PHE A 25 5.84 10.65 -7.32
C PHE A 25 7.10 10.75 -8.17
N PHE A 26 7.19 10.01 -9.28
CA PHE A 26 8.40 9.89 -10.11
C PHE A 26 8.12 10.17 -11.59
N VAL A 27 9.17 10.63 -12.28
CA VAL A 27 9.12 10.84 -13.73
C VAL A 27 9.32 9.49 -14.42
N LYS A 28 8.42 9.16 -15.34
CA LYS A 28 8.50 7.93 -16.14
C LYS A 28 9.71 8.03 -17.08
N LYS A 29 10.48 6.95 -17.22
CA LYS A 29 11.56 6.88 -18.22
C LYS A 29 10.96 6.76 -19.62
N ASP A 30 11.61 7.38 -20.62
CA ASP A 30 11.26 7.27 -22.03
C ASP A 30 11.66 5.89 -22.59
N LEU A 31 10.89 4.86 -22.23
CA LEU A 31 11.04 3.51 -22.78
C LEU A 31 10.00 3.24 -23.85
N PRO A 32 10.33 2.42 -24.87
CA PRO A 32 9.36 1.99 -25.87
C PRO A 32 8.21 1.24 -25.18
N PHE A 33 7.00 1.50 -25.64
CA PHE A 33 5.77 0.92 -25.10
C PHE A 33 5.84 -0.61 -24.98
N SER A 34 6.45 -1.27 -25.97
CA SER A 34 6.66 -2.72 -26.00
C SER A 34 7.51 -3.23 -24.84
N PHE A 35 8.56 -2.49 -24.44
CA PHE A 35 9.39 -2.90 -23.30
C PHE A 35 8.61 -2.79 -22.00
N SER A 36 7.81 -1.73 -21.83
CA SER A 36 6.93 -1.64 -20.66
C SER A 36 5.98 -2.84 -20.62
N LEU A 37 5.35 -3.20 -21.74
CA LEU A 37 4.44 -4.36 -21.84
C LEU A 37 5.11 -5.68 -21.45
N ILE A 38 6.33 -5.94 -21.95
CA ILE A 38 7.09 -7.15 -21.63
C ILE A 38 7.35 -7.24 -20.12
N VAL A 39 7.76 -6.15 -19.49
CA VAL A 39 8.01 -6.13 -18.04
C VAL A 39 6.73 -6.41 -17.25
N TRP A 40 5.56 -5.93 -17.71
CA TRP A 40 4.27 -6.26 -17.08
C TRP A 40 3.91 -7.74 -17.19
N ILE A 41 4.16 -8.36 -18.35
CA ILE A 41 3.88 -9.78 -18.58
C ILE A 41 4.80 -10.65 -17.71
N VAL A 42 6.09 -10.30 -17.63
CA VAL A 42 7.04 -11.00 -16.76
C VAL A 42 6.62 -10.90 -15.29
N PHE A 43 6.14 -9.74 -14.84
CA PHE A 43 5.65 -9.58 -13.47
C PHE A 43 4.48 -10.53 -13.19
N LEU A 44 3.46 -10.55 -14.06
CA LEU A 44 2.31 -11.43 -13.88
C LEU A 44 2.71 -12.91 -13.84
N ALA A 45 3.66 -13.31 -14.68
CA ALA A 45 4.18 -14.68 -14.68
C ALA A 45 4.91 -15.03 -13.37
N VAL A 46 5.70 -14.11 -12.82
CA VAL A 46 6.41 -14.32 -11.55
C VAL A 46 5.44 -14.40 -10.37
N ASP A 47 4.38 -13.58 -10.37
CA ASP A 47 3.39 -13.57 -9.29
C ASP A 47 2.55 -14.85 -9.27
N ILE A 48 2.08 -15.31 -10.44
CA ILE A 48 1.33 -16.57 -10.58
C ILE A 48 2.20 -17.74 -10.10
N CYS A 49 3.45 -17.81 -10.57
CA CYS A 49 4.42 -18.82 -10.14
C CYS A 49 4.66 -18.73 -8.62
N GLY A 50 4.86 -17.51 -8.09
CA GLY A 50 5.05 -17.27 -6.66
C GLY A 50 3.92 -17.83 -5.81
N THR A 51 2.67 -17.62 -6.20
CA THR A 51 1.51 -18.15 -5.46
C THR A 51 1.35 -19.66 -5.51
N GLU A 52 1.79 -20.33 -6.58
CA GLU A 52 1.72 -21.79 -6.68
C GLU A 52 2.78 -22.48 -5.83
N TYR A 53 3.98 -21.91 -5.74
CA TYR A 53 5.12 -22.53 -5.05
C TYR A 53 5.28 -22.09 -3.59
N ILE A 54 4.78 -20.92 -3.20
CA ILE A 54 5.01 -20.34 -1.87
C ILE A 54 3.71 -20.38 -1.05
N ALA A 55 3.61 -21.35 -0.14
CA ALA A 55 2.48 -21.47 0.78
C ALA A 55 2.55 -20.49 1.97
N GLN A 56 3.73 -19.93 2.28
CA GLN A 56 3.91 -19.02 3.41
C GLN A 56 3.61 -17.56 3.02
N PRO A 57 2.63 -16.88 3.68
CA PRO A 57 2.23 -15.52 3.34
C PRO A 57 3.35 -14.48 3.45
N PHE A 58 4.27 -14.65 4.42
CA PHE A 58 5.39 -13.74 4.60
C PHE A 58 6.39 -13.77 3.44
N LEU A 59 6.67 -14.96 2.88
CA LEU A 59 7.58 -15.10 1.75
C LEU A 59 6.96 -14.55 0.47
N LEU A 60 5.64 -14.73 0.29
CA LEU A 60 4.90 -14.15 -0.83
C LEU A 60 4.97 -12.62 -0.80
N LEU A 61 4.78 -12.02 0.39
CA LEU A 61 4.88 -10.58 0.57
C LEU A 61 6.29 -10.03 0.24
N ILE A 62 7.35 -10.76 0.62
CA ILE A 62 8.73 -10.38 0.27
C ILE A 62 8.93 -10.44 -1.25
N LEU A 63 8.38 -11.46 -1.91
CA LEU A 63 8.44 -11.59 -3.37
C LEU A 63 7.69 -10.44 -4.07
N GLU A 64 6.49 -10.09 -3.62
CA GLU A 64 5.72 -8.95 -4.13
C GLU A 64 6.49 -7.62 -3.96
N ILE A 65 7.12 -7.39 -2.81
CA ILE A 65 7.97 -6.21 -2.59
C ILE A 65 9.17 -6.23 -3.53
N ALA A 66 9.89 -7.35 -3.64
CA ALA A 66 11.09 -7.45 -4.47
C ALA A 66 10.78 -7.22 -5.96
N THR A 67 9.71 -7.83 -6.47
CA THR A 67 9.27 -7.70 -7.87
C THR A 67 8.77 -6.29 -8.17
N SER A 68 7.98 -5.69 -7.28
CA SER A 68 7.52 -4.30 -7.43
C SER A 68 8.67 -3.29 -7.35
N LEU A 69 9.70 -3.53 -6.53
CA LEU A 69 10.93 -2.73 -6.52
C LEU A 69 11.70 -2.83 -7.83
N PHE A 70 11.92 -4.05 -8.33
CA PHE A 70 12.62 -4.29 -9.58
C PHE A 70 11.94 -3.54 -10.75
N PHE A 71 10.62 -3.62 -10.80
CA PHE A 71 9.79 -2.89 -11.75
C PHE A 71 10.00 -1.36 -11.68
N CYS A 72 9.99 -0.80 -10.47
CA CYS A 72 10.16 0.64 -10.24
C CYS A 72 11.57 1.14 -10.61
N ILE A 73 12.59 0.30 -10.46
CA ILE A 73 13.96 0.62 -10.90
C ILE A 73 14.02 0.71 -12.42
N LEU A 74 13.40 -0.24 -13.12
CA LEU A 74 13.40 -0.31 -14.58
C LEU A 74 12.65 0.85 -15.25
N LEU A 75 11.47 1.23 -14.75
CA LEU A 75 10.54 2.10 -15.49
C LEU A 75 10.52 3.58 -15.11
N TYR A 76 11.08 3.96 -13.96
CA TYR A 76 11.02 5.34 -13.46
C TYR A 76 12.41 5.92 -13.22
N TYR A 77 12.58 7.24 -13.38
CA TYR A 77 13.79 7.96 -12.97
C TYR A 77 13.66 8.42 -11.51
N GLY A 78 14.75 8.36 -10.74
CA GLY A 78 14.79 8.80 -9.35
C GLY A 78 15.78 8.02 -8.49
N SER A 79 16.09 8.56 -7.30
CA SER A 79 16.95 7.89 -6.31
C SER A 79 16.32 6.57 -5.85
N ILE A 80 17.15 5.52 -5.78
CA ILE A 80 16.74 4.16 -5.41
C ILE A 80 16.08 4.14 -4.02
N ILE A 81 16.61 4.89 -3.05
CA ILE A 81 16.06 4.96 -1.68
C ILE A 81 14.62 5.48 -1.69
N LYS A 82 14.35 6.54 -2.45
CA LYS A 82 12.99 7.12 -2.54
C LYS A 82 12.01 6.13 -3.16
N LYS A 83 12.47 5.34 -4.13
CA LYS A 83 11.65 4.28 -4.75
C LYS A 83 11.35 3.17 -3.76
N ILE A 84 12.35 2.74 -2.98
CA ILE A 84 12.17 1.71 -1.95
C ILE A 84 11.10 2.14 -0.95
N VAL A 85 11.24 3.33 -0.38
CA VAL A 85 10.26 3.88 0.58
C VAL A 85 8.86 3.95 -0.04
N CYS A 86 8.74 4.40 -1.29
CA CYS A 86 7.45 4.52 -1.96
C CYS A 86 6.78 3.15 -2.20
N VAL A 87 7.53 2.13 -2.67
CA VAL A 87 6.99 0.78 -2.88
C VAL A 87 6.50 0.19 -1.56
N VAL A 88 7.30 0.29 -0.50
CA VAL A 88 6.93 -0.24 0.83
C VAL A 88 5.65 0.42 1.33
N ILE A 89 5.52 1.75 1.22
CA ILE A 89 4.32 2.48 1.64
C ILE A 89 3.08 2.02 0.85
N ILE A 90 3.18 1.87 -0.46
CA ILE A 90 2.04 1.44 -1.30
C ILE A 90 1.60 0.01 -0.96
N ASN A 91 2.55 -0.90 -0.78
CA ASN A 91 2.24 -2.29 -0.44
C ASN A 91 1.59 -2.37 0.95
N LEU A 92 2.09 -1.62 1.94
CA LEU A 92 1.46 -1.52 3.25
C LEU A 92 0.04 -0.91 3.18
N LEU A 93 -0.15 0.15 2.38
CA LEU A 93 -1.48 0.73 2.15
C LEU A 93 -2.44 -0.28 1.50
N GLY A 94 -1.95 -1.11 0.58
CA GLY A 94 -2.68 -2.23 0.01
C GLY A 94 -3.21 -3.18 1.08
N MET A 95 -2.32 -3.67 1.94
CA MET A 95 -2.69 -4.57 3.03
C MET A 95 -3.65 -3.94 4.03
N ILE A 96 -3.40 -2.69 4.45
CA ILE A 96 -4.30 -1.97 5.36
C ILE A 96 -5.69 -1.83 4.71
N SER A 97 -5.76 -1.53 3.41
CA SER A 97 -7.03 -1.45 2.70
C SER A 97 -7.77 -2.78 2.67
N GLU A 98 -7.08 -3.91 2.52
CA GLU A 98 -7.69 -5.23 2.60
C GLU A 98 -8.25 -5.53 3.99
N VAL A 99 -7.49 -5.21 5.05
CA VAL A 99 -7.94 -5.37 6.43
C VAL A 99 -9.16 -4.52 6.75
N VAL A 100 -9.17 -3.24 6.34
CA VAL A 100 -10.30 -2.32 6.57
C VAL A 100 -11.57 -2.84 5.88
N VAL A 101 -11.47 -3.28 4.62
CA VAL A 101 -12.60 -3.86 3.89
C VAL A 101 -13.04 -5.18 4.53
N GLY A 102 -12.10 -6.01 4.99
CA GLY A 102 -12.39 -7.22 5.74
C GLY A 102 -13.18 -6.96 7.03
N LEU A 103 -12.80 -5.91 7.79
CA LEU A 103 -13.53 -5.49 8.99
C LEU A 103 -14.96 -5.05 8.68
N VAL A 104 -15.17 -4.27 7.61
CA VAL A 104 -16.52 -3.84 7.20
C VAL A 104 -17.39 -5.06 6.87
N PHE A 105 -16.86 -6.09 6.23
CA PHE A 105 -17.61 -7.32 5.98
C PHE A 105 -17.99 -8.08 7.24
N ILE A 106 -17.09 -8.14 8.23
CA ILE A 106 -17.38 -8.75 9.52
C ILE A 106 -18.52 -8.00 10.23
N PHE A 107 -18.51 -6.66 10.20
CA PHE A 107 -19.57 -5.84 10.80
C PHE A 107 -20.94 -6.01 10.13
N LEU A 108 -20.97 -6.37 8.84
CA LEU A 108 -22.20 -6.60 8.08
C LEU A 108 -22.72 -8.04 8.17
N ASP A 109 -22.12 -8.88 9.02
CA ASP A 109 -22.41 -10.32 9.20
C ASP A 109 -22.33 -11.12 7.87
N ILE A 110 -21.48 -10.66 6.96
CA ILE A 110 -21.26 -11.32 5.66
C ILE A 110 -20.20 -12.41 5.86
N ARG A 111 -20.54 -13.67 5.54
CA ARG A 111 -19.63 -14.81 5.69
C ARG A 111 -18.30 -14.62 4.93
N TYR A 112 -17.23 -14.43 5.69
CA TYR A 112 -15.87 -14.13 5.18
C TYR A 112 -15.36 -15.12 4.13
N THR A 113 -15.71 -16.41 4.27
CA THR A 113 -15.24 -17.49 3.38
C THR A 113 -15.80 -17.43 1.96
N GLN A 114 -16.95 -16.80 1.73
CA GLN A 114 -17.53 -16.66 0.38
C GLN A 114 -17.14 -15.36 -0.33
N TYR A 115 -16.66 -14.36 0.42
CA TYR A 115 -16.41 -13.02 -0.10
C TYR A 115 -14.95 -12.57 -0.04
N GLN A 116 -14.01 -13.44 0.35
CA GLN A 116 -12.58 -13.12 0.38
C GLN A 116 -12.06 -12.56 -0.96
N ILE A 117 -12.48 -13.17 -2.07
CA ILE A 117 -12.11 -12.73 -3.43
C ILE A 117 -12.74 -11.37 -3.74
N ALA A 118 -14.03 -11.20 -3.44
CA ALA A 118 -14.74 -9.94 -3.67
C ALA A 118 -14.16 -8.81 -2.82
N GLY A 119 -13.74 -9.09 -1.59
CA GLY A 119 -13.16 -8.12 -0.68
C GLY A 119 -11.78 -7.62 -1.09
N SER A 120 -10.90 -8.50 -1.61
CA SER A 120 -9.62 -8.07 -2.19
C SER A 120 -9.82 -7.20 -3.44
N LEU A 121 -10.87 -7.47 -4.22
CA LEU A 121 -11.21 -6.64 -5.38
C LEU A 121 -11.71 -5.25 -4.96
N ILE A 122 -12.61 -5.20 -3.98
CA ILE A 122 -13.19 -3.96 -3.45
C ILE A 122 -12.11 -3.10 -2.78
N SER A 123 -11.22 -3.68 -1.98
CA SER A 123 -10.12 -2.94 -1.35
C SER A 123 -9.20 -2.28 -2.37
N LYS A 124 -8.83 -3.01 -3.44
CA LYS A 124 -8.00 -2.48 -4.53
C LYS A 124 -8.73 -1.37 -5.30
N LEU A 125 -10.04 -1.50 -5.53
CA LEU A 125 -10.85 -0.45 -6.15
C LEU A 125 -10.92 0.82 -5.28
N VAL A 126 -11.10 0.67 -3.96
CA VAL A 126 -11.11 1.78 -3.00
C VAL A 126 -9.75 2.48 -3.02
N LEU A 127 -8.65 1.72 -2.90
CA LEU A 127 -7.29 2.27 -2.92
C LEU A 127 -6.97 2.99 -4.24
N LEU A 128 -7.37 2.42 -5.38
CA LEU A 128 -7.22 3.04 -6.69
C LEU A 128 -8.00 4.37 -6.77
N THR A 129 -9.22 4.41 -6.23
CA THR A 129 -10.05 5.61 -6.21
C THR A 129 -9.39 6.71 -5.38
N ILE A 130 -8.88 6.37 -4.19
CA ILE A 130 -8.13 7.30 -3.33
C ILE A 130 -6.90 7.84 -4.07
N LEU A 131 -6.13 6.99 -4.75
CA LEU A 131 -4.97 7.42 -5.53
C LEU A 131 -5.34 8.32 -6.71
N ARG A 132 -6.44 8.05 -7.41
CA ARG A 132 -6.92 8.93 -8.49
C ARG A 132 -7.35 10.29 -7.96
N VAL A 133 -8.03 10.33 -6.82
CA VAL A 133 -8.38 11.58 -6.14
C VAL A 133 -7.12 12.34 -5.73
N LEU A 134 -6.14 11.67 -5.11
CA LEU A 134 -4.84 12.27 -4.76
C LEU A 134 -4.10 12.81 -5.99
N LYS A 135 -4.12 12.08 -7.11
CA LYS A 135 -3.53 12.53 -8.38
C LYS A 135 -4.24 13.76 -8.91
N ALA A 136 -5.57 13.77 -8.91
CA ALA A 136 -6.38 14.92 -9.34
C ALA A 136 -6.14 16.14 -8.45
N LEU A 137 -6.06 15.98 -7.13
CA LEU A 137 -5.73 17.04 -6.17
C LEU A 137 -4.28 17.55 -6.33
N LYS A 138 -3.35 16.67 -6.65
CA LYS A 138 -1.98 17.06 -6.98
C LYS A 138 -1.92 17.83 -8.31
N HIS A 139 -2.74 17.43 -9.27
CA HIS A 139 -2.83 18.07 -10.58
C HIS A 139 -3.61 19.39 -10.55
N SER A 140 -4.50 19.60 -9.58
CA SER A 140 -5.13 20.90 -9.33
C SER A 140 -4.23 21.84 -8.52
N SER A 141 -3.35 21.31 -7.67
CA SER A 141 -2.33 22.07 -6.93
C SER A 141 -1.06 22.41 -7.75
N LEU A 142 -1.11 22.25 -9.07
CA LEU A 142 0.00 22.38 -10.02
C LEU A 142 0.56 23.81 -10.22
N LYS A 143 0.30 24.75 -9.27
CA LYS A 143 1.17 25.92 -9.07
C LYS A 143 2.30 25.69 -8.06
N ARG A 144 2.33 24.57 -7.33
CA ARG A 144 3.39 24.31 -6.33
C ARG A 144 3.85 22.85 -6.40
N LYS A 145 5.05 22.62 -6.95
CA LYS A 145 5.76 21.33 -6.86
C LYS A 145 6.05 21.03 -5.39
N ILE A 146 5.17 20.32 -4.70
CA ILE A 146 5.43 19.87 -3.33
C ILE A 146 6.31 18.60 -3.41
N PRO A 147 7.58 18.65 -2.99
CA PRO A 147 8.49 17.52 -3.10
C PRO A 147 8.06 16.38 -2.17
N PHE A 148 8.43 15.14 -2.52
CA PHE A 148 8.16 13.92 -1.75
C PHE A 148 8.48 14.03 -0.24
N SER A 149 9.47 14.86 0.10
CA SER A 149 9.83 15.22 1.49
C SER A 149 8.64 15.73 2.32
N TYR A 150 7.77 16.55 1.72
CA TYR A 150 6.61 17.10 2.41
C TYR A 150 5.53 16.05 2.63
N TRP A 151 5.39 15.06 1.74
CA TRP A 151 4.47 13.95 1.95
C TRP A 151 4.93 13.05 3.10
N CYS A 152 6.22 12.73 3.19
CA CYS A 152 6.79 12.06 4.36
C CYS A 152 6.60 12.87 5.65
N MET A 153 6.78 14.19 5.59
CA MET A 153 6.57 15.07 6.75
C MET A 153 5.09 15.10 7.17
N LEU A 154 4.17 15.16 6.21
CA LEU A 154 2.73 15.16 6.43
C LEU A 154 2.24 13.86 7.09
N PHE A 155 2.82 12.71 6.74
CA PHE A 155 2.53 11.42 7.39
C PHE A 155 3.22 11.27 8.76
N SER A 156 4.40 11.88 8.93
CA SER A 156 5.14 11.85 10.20
C SER A 156 4.43 12.61 11.33
N ILE A 157 3.72 13.70 11.01
CA ILE A 157 2.98 14.50 12.00
C ILE A 157 1.89 13.70 12.74
N PRO A 158 0.91 13.06 12.07
CA PRO A 158 -0.11 12.28 12.76
C PRO A 158 0.49 11.06 13.47
N MET A 159 1.47 10.38 12.87
CA MET A 159 2.14 9.24 13.50
C MET A 159 2.89 9.63 14.79
N GLY A 160 3.60 10.77 14.77
CA GLY A 160 4.26 11.33 15.94
C GLY A 160 3.27 11.79 17.01
N SER A 161 2.14 12.39 16.61
CA SER A 161 1.11 12.83 17.57
C SER A 161 0.48 11.67 18.34
N ILE A 162 0.17 10.56 17.67
CA ILE A 162 -0.38 9.35 18.31
C ILE A 162 0.64 8.76 19.28
N PHE A 163 1.93 8.73 18.91
CA PHE A 163 2.99 8.23 19.79
C PHE A 163 3.13 9.07 21.08
N ILE A 164 3.13 10.40 20.97
CA ILE A 164 3.23 11.30 22.13
C ILE A 164 2.01 11.17 23.03
N LEU A 165 0.80 11.17 22.46
CA LEU A 165 -0.45 10.97 23.22
C LEU A 165 -0.44 9.65 23.97
N ASN A 166 -0.09 8.55 23.31
CA ASN A 166 -0.04 7.24 23.94
C ASN A 166 1.00 7.19 25.09
N THR A 167 2.14 7.87 24.91
CA THR A 167 3.16 7.98 25.95
C THR A 167 2.68 8.80 27.14
N LEU A 168 1.98 9.92 26.89
CA LEU A 168 1.37 10.74 27.94
C LEU A 168 0.30 9.97 28.72
N PHE A 169 -0.59 9.25 28.05
CA PHE A 169 -1.60 8.42 28.71
C PHE A 169 -0.97 7.36 29.63
N MET A 170 0.05 6.64 29.13
CA MET A 170 0.80 5.68 29.95
C MET A 170 1.50 6.32 31.16
N LEU A 171 2.01 7.54 31.02
CA LEU A 171 2.64 8.27 32.13
C LEU A 171 1.62 8.77 33.16
N CYS A 172 0.47 9.27 32.71
CA CYS A 172 -0.63 9.68 33.57
C CYS A 172 -1.19 8.51 34.37
N GLU A 173 -1.46 7.38 33.71
CA GLU A 173 -1.93 6.15 34.37
C GLU A 173 -0.94 5.67 35.45
N ARG A 174 0.36 5.67 35.13
CA ARG A 174 1.40 5.30 36.10
C ARG A 174 1.59 6.32 37.23
N SER A 175 1.19 7.58 37.03
CA SER A 175 1.24 8.62 38.06
C SER A 175 0.05 8.52 39.03
N ASP A 176 -1.14 8.21 38.53
CA ASP A 176 -2.32 7.99 39.36
C ASP A 176 -2.14 6.74 40.25
N ASP A 177 -1.52 5.68 39.72
CA ASP A 177 -1.24 4.45 40.47
C ASP A 177 -0.20 4.67 41.60
N LYS A 178 0.77 5.58 41.39
CA LYS A 178 1.75 5.95 42.43
C LYS A 178 1.17 6.89 43.48
N ASN A 179 0.25 7.78 43.12
CA ASN A 179 -0.40 8.66 44.07
C ASN A 179 -1.43 7.92 44.93
N ALA A 180 -2.05 6.86 44.40
CA ALA A 180 -2.93 5.97 45.18
C ALA A 180 -2.16 5.17 46.25
N ALA A 181 -0.88 4.84 46.02
CA ALA A 181 -0.04 4.12 46.98
C ALA A 181 0.54 5.00 48.13
N VAL A 182 0.35 6.32 48.09
CA VAL A 182 0.84 7.25 49.13
C VAL A 182 -0.29 7.69 50.08
N PHE A 183 -1.56 7.34 49.79
CA PHE A 183 -2.71 7.58 50.65
C PHE A 183 -3.27 6.31 51.30
N VAL A 184 -2.40 5.38 51.70
CA VAL A 184 -2.74 4.27 52.62
C VAL A 184 -1.73 4.22 53.75
#